data_AF-A0A4Y7IV90-F1
#
_entry.id   AF-A0A4Y7IV90-F1
#
_cell.length_a   1.000
_cell.length_b   1.000
_cell.length_c   1.000
_cell.angle_alpha   90.00
_cell.angle_beta   90.00
_cell.angle_gamma   90.00
#
_symmetry.space_group_name_H-M   'P 1'
#
loop_
_entity.id
_entity.type
_entity.pdbx_description
1 polymer ?
#
loop_
_entity_poly.entity_id
_entity_poly.type
_entity_poly.pdbx_seq_one_letter_code
_entity_poly.pdbx_strand_id
1 'polypeptide(L)'
;MGSLGSLVPCNQEEMLVQNVCEIYDNLSTLQSLKPSKDVDTLFTRLVLTCMPPSPIDVTKLSGKVQGIRSKLIRLCGEAEGLLESHFSALLGSYDIPLDHISIFPYYTNYIKLGRLEYTIMSNYITNQNPSDIAFIGSGPLPLTSIVLASNHLKSTTFHNYDIDRSANALATNLVAADPDLSKRMLFHDTDIMKVSTGLSDYEVVFLAALVV
;
A
#
# COMPACT_ATOMS: atom_id res chain seq x y z
N MET A 1 43.56 -9.59 18.22
CA MET A 1 42.08 -9.60 18.14
C MET A 1 41.67 -8.44 17.23
N GLY A 2 41.61 -8.69 15.93
CA GLY A 2 41.26 -7.68 14.93
C GLY A 2 39.77 -7.68 14.68
N SER A 3 39.13 -6.51 14.79
CA SER A 3 37.77 -6.27 14.33
C SER A 3 37.82 -6.07 12.81
N LEU A 4 37.25 -7.01 12.05
CA LEU A 4 36.93 -6.79 10.64
C LEU A 4 35.61 -6.01 10.59
N GLY A 5 35.71 -4.69 10.48
CA GLY A 5 34.64 -3.89 9.89
C GLY A 5 34.51 -4.31 8.43
N SER A 6 33.33 -4.77 8.02
CA SER A 6 33.06 -5.09 6.62
C SER A 6 33.09 -3.81 5.80
N LEU A 7 34.17 -3.60 5.05
CA LEU A 7 34.23 -2.62 3.98
C LEU A 7 33.30 -3.10 2.85
N VAL A 8 32.06 -2.62 2.85
CA VAL A 8 31.24 -2.68 1.64
C VAL A 8 31.97 -1.82 0.58
N PRO A 9 32.24 -2.33 -0.64
CA PRO A 9 32.98 -1.56 -1.61
C PRO A 9 32.16 -0.34 -2.04
N CYS A 10 32.74 0.87 -1.95
CA CYS A 10 32.18 2.16 -2.39
C CYS A 10 31.46 2.09 -3.77
N ASN A 11 31.90 1.18 -4.64
CA ASN A 11 31.34 0.94 -5.97
C ASN A 11 29.90 0.37 -5.95
N GLN A 12 29.52 -0.45 -4.97
CA GLN A 12 28.18 -1.07 -4.95
C GLN A 12 27.07 -0.07 -4.62
N GLU A 13 27.34 0.88 -3.72
CA GLU A 13 26.39 1.93 -3.35
C GLU A 13 26.18 2.92 -4.49
N GLU A 14 27.27 3.33 -5.15
CA GLU A 14 27.22 4.19 -6.33
C GLU A 14 26.45 3.53 -7.48
N MET A 15 26.70 2.24 -7.74
CA MET A 15 25.96 1.47 -8.74
C MET A 15 24.46 1.38 -8.40
N LEU A 16 24.10 1.19 -7.13
CA LEU A 16 22.70 1.17 -6.69
C LEU A 16 22.02 2.51 -6.96
N VAL A 17 22.65 3.62 -6.56
CA VAL A 17 22.12 4.96 -6.81
C VAL A 17 21.98 5.23 -8.31
N GLN A 18 22.98 4.86 -9.11
CA GLN A 18 22.94 5.00 -10.56
C GLN A 18 21.77 4.22 -11.17
N ASN A 19 21.61 2.94 -10.81
CA ASN A 19 20.53 2.09 -11.29
C ASN A 19 19.15 2.69 -10.97
N VAL A 20 18.95 3.19 -9.74
CA VAL A 20 17.70 3.83 -9.33
C VAL A 20 17.44 5.12 -10.13
N CYS A 21 18.48 5.92 -10.38
CA CYS A 21 18.37 7.12 -11.21
C CYS A 21 17.99 6.78 -12.66
N GLU A 22 18.61 5.76 -13.24
CA GLU A 22 18.29 5.29 -14.60
C GLU A 22 16.85 4.76 -14.68
N ILE A 23 16.37 4.04 -13.67
CA ILE A 23 14.97 3.59 -13.62
C ILE A 23 14.02 4.79 -13.55
N TYR A 24 14.32 5.79 -12.72
CA TYR A 24 13.54 7.02 -12.64
C TYR A 24 13.49 7.75 -13.99
N ASP A 25 14.64 7.92 -14.66
CA ASP A 25 14.69 8.60 -15.95
C ASP A 25 13.80 7.89 -16.97
N ASN A 26 13.87 6.56 -17.04
CA ASN A 26 13.00 5.76 -17.90
C ASN A 26 11.51 5.91 -17.55
N LEU A 27 11.13 5.76 -16.28
CA LEU A 27 9.74 5.93 -15.82
C LEU A 27 9.20 7.33 -16.15
N SER A 28 10.03 8.37 -15.98
CA SER A 28 9.63 9.76 -16.22
C SER A 28 9.34 10.10 -17.68
N THR A 29 9.77 9.24 -18.61
CA THR A 29 9.52 9.41 -20.06
C THR A 29 8.28 8.66 -20.56
N LEU A 30 7.68 7.80 -19.74
CA LEU A 30 6.49 7.07 -20.11
C LEU A 30 5.29 8.02 -20.23
N GLN A 31 4.44 7.78 -21.22
CA GLN A 31 3.19 8.56 -21.40
C GLN A 31 2.12 8.22 -20.35
N SER A 32 2.22 7.06 -19.72
CA SER A 32 1.23 6.53 -18.76
C SER A 32 1.91 5.53 -17.83
N LEU A 33 1.51 5.56 -16.56
CA LEU A 33 1.90 4.60 -15.53
C LEU A 33 0.86 3.49 -15.30
N LYS A 34 -0.18 3.40 -16.14
CA LYS A 34 -1.14 2.29 -16.08
C LYS A 34 -0.46 0.93 -16.30
N PRO A 35 -1.01 -0.16 -15.72
CA PRO A 35 -0.46 -1.50 -15.87
C PRO A 35 -0.18 -1.85 -17.34
N SER A 36 1.06 -2.21 -17.62
CA SER A 36 1.55 -2.58 -18.95
C SER A 36 2.92 -3.23 -18.82
N LYS A 37 3.32 -4.02 -19.82
CA LYS A 37 4.59 -4.75 -19.77
C LYS A 37 5.80 -3.86 -19.45
N ASP A 38 5.85 -2.65 -20.02
CA ASP A 38 6.99 -1.75 -19.82
C ASP A 38 7.01 -1.14 -18.42
N VAL A 39 5.84 -0.70 -17.93
CA VAL A 39 5.64 -0.20 -16.56
C VAL A 39 5.98 -1.29 -15.55
N ASP A 40 5.42 -2.50 -15.72
CA ASP A 40 5.61 -3.64 -14.82
C ASP A 40 7.08 -4.05 -14.78
N THR A 41 7.77 -4.03 -15.93
CA THR A 41 9.20 -4.35 -16.01
C THR A 41 10.04 -3.34 -15.23
N LEU A 42 9.77 -2.04 -15.37
CA LEU A 42 10.53 -0.98 -14.68
C LEU A 42 10.29 -1.00 -13.17
N PHE A 43 9.04 -1.14 -12.72
CA PHE A 43 8.74 -1.24 -11.29
C PHE A 43 9.25 -2.54 -10.67
N THR A 44 9.18 -3.67 -11.38
CA THR A 44 9.80 -4.92 -10.92
C THR A 44 11.31 -4.75 -10.74
N ARG A 45 11.98 -4.12 -11.71
CA ARG A 45 13.41 -3.79 -11.56
C ARG A 45 13.67 -2.88 -10.37
N LEU A 46 12.84 -1.87 -10.14
CA LEU A 46 12.97 -0.96 -8.99
C LEU A 46 12.86 -1.72 -7.67
N VAL A 47 11.81 -2.54 -7.51
CA VAL A 47 11.58 -3.34 -6.30
C VAL A 47 12.76 -4.28 -6.06
N LEU A 48 13.18 -5.05 -7.07
CA LEU A 48 14.31 -5.98 -6.92
C LEU A 48 15.63 -5.27 -6.61
N THR A 49 15.80 -4.05 -7.09
CA THR A 49 16.97 -3.20 -6.82
C THR A 49 16.97 -2.68 -5.37
N CYS A 50 15.79 -2.33 -4.83
CA CYS A 50 15.67 -1.70 -3.50
C CYS A 50 15.34 -2.69 -2.36
N MET A 51 14.93 -3.92 -2.66
CA MET A 51 14.54 -4.92 -1.67
C MET A 51 15.69 -5.46 -0.79
N PRO A 52 16.91 -5.70 -1.33
CA PRO A 52 18.02 -6.18 -0.49
C PRO A 52 18.44 -5.14 0.56
N PRO A 53 18.89 -5.57 1.76
CA PRO A 53 19.44 -4.65 2.75
C PRO A 53 20.58 -3.83 2.17
N SER A 54 20.51 -2.51 2.34
CA SER A 54 21.51 -1.57 1.84
C SER A 54 22.06 -0.74 2.99
N PRO A 55 23.40 -0.58 3.09
CA PRO A 55 24.02 0.30 4.07
C PRO A 55 23.86 1.80 3.74
N ILE A 56 23.28 2.13 2.58
CA ILE A 56 23.11 3.52 2.14
C ILE A 56 22.27 4.30 3.14
N ASP A 57 22.88 5.33 3.71
CA ASP A 57 22.17 6.35 4.44
C ASP A 57 21.51 7.31 3.44
N VAL A 58 20.22 7.08 3.18
CA VAL A 58 19.46 7.88 2.21
C VAL A 58 19.42 9.36 2.56
N THR A 59 19.69 9.77 3.81
CA THR A 59 19.72 11.19 4.21
C THR A 59 20.99 11.92 3.76
N LYS A 60 22.07 11.18 3.48
CA LYS A 60 23.37 11.70 3.05
C LYS A 60 23.55 11.76 1.54
N LEU A 61 22.55 11.32 0.77
CA LEU A 61 22.57 11.39 -0.69
C LEU A 61 22.66 12.85 -1.17
N SER A 62 23.31 13.06 -2.32
CA SER A 62 23.42 14.40 -2.90
C SER A 62 22.06 15.03 -3.17
N GLY A 63 21.97 16.37 -3.15
CA GLY A 63 20.70 17.08 -3.36
C GLY A 63 19.99 16.72 -4.68
N LYS A 64 20.76 16.44 -5.74
CA LYS A 64 20.21 15.94 -7.01
C LYS A 64 19.51 14.59 -6.84
N VAL A 65 20.16 13.64 -6.16
CA VAL A 65 19.63 12.28 -5.93
C VAL A 65 18.43 12.32 -4.98
N GLN A 66 18.44 13.18 -3.97
CA GLN A 66 17.27 13.42 -3.10
C GLN A 66 16.05 13.93 -3.89
N GLY A 67 16.29 14.84 -4.84
CA GLY A 67 15.25 15.34 -5.73
C GLY A 67 14.67 14.22 -6.61
N ILE A 68 15.52 13.36 -7.16
CA ILE A 68 15.10 12.17 -7.93
C ILE A 68 14.27 11.23 -7.06
N ARG A 69 14.76 10.88 -5.86
CA ARG A 69 14.07 10.01 -4.91
C ARG A 69 12.66 10.53 -4.59
N SER A 70 12.52 11.82 -4.32
CA SER A 70 11.24 12.45 -3.99
C SER A 70 10.24 12.35 -5.15
N LYS A 71 10.69 12.53 -6.39
CA LYS A 71 9.85 12.37 -7.58
C LYS A 71 9.50 10.91 -7.82
N LEU A 72 10.46 10.00 -7.62
CA LEU A 72 10.25 8.57 -7.77
C LEU A 72 9.20 8.04 -6.78
N ILE A 73 9.22 8.49 -5.51
CA ILE A 73 8.18 8.14 -4.53
C ILE A 73 6.78 8.55 -5.02
N ARG A 74 6.64 9.74 -5.63
CA ARG A 74 5.37 10.20 -6.20
C ARG A 74 4.93 9.35 -7.38
N LEU A 75 5.85 8.98 -8.27
CA LEU A 75 5.57 8.08 -9.39
C LEU A 75 5.14 6.68 -8.89
N CYS A 76 5.76 6.16 -7.83
CA CYS A 76 5.33 4.92 -7.20
C CYS A 76 3.89 5.04 -6.67
N GLY A 77 3.56 6.13 -5.97
CA GLY A 77 2.20 6.35 -5.45
C GLY A 77 1.15 6.43 -6.56
N GLU A 78 1.44 7.16 -7.65
CA GLU A 78 0.55 7.24 -8.81
C GLU A 78 0.37 5.88 -9.50
N ALA A 79 1.47 5.16 -9.74
CA ALA A 79 1.42 3.85 -10.37
C ALA A 79 0.66 2.82 -9.52
N GLU A 80 0.86 2.83 -8.20
CA GLU A 80 0.13 1.96 -7.28
C GLU A 80 -1.38 2.25 -7.33
N GLY A 81 -1.79 3.52 -7.25
CA GLY A 81 -3.21 3.89 -7.36
C GLY A 81 -3.84 3.47 -8.70
N LEU A 82 -3.10 3.58 -9.81
CA LEU A 82 -3.55 3.10 -11.12
C LEU A 82 -3.63 1.57 -11.20
N LEU A 83 -2.68 0.87 -10.58
CA LEU A 83 -2.65 -0.59 -10.48
C LEU A 83 -3.86 -1.09 -9.68
N GLU A 84 -4.08 -0.54 -8.49
CA GLU A 84 -5.21 -0.87 -7.63
C GLU A 84 -6.53 -0.59 -8.34
N SER A 85 -6.69 0.57 -8.98
CA SER A 85 -7.90 0.91 -9.75
C SER A 85 -8.17 -0.10 -10.87
N HIS A 86 -7.13 -0.49 -11.62
CA HIS A 86 -7.22 -1.47 -12.68
C HIS A 86 -7.72 -2.82 -12.15
N PHE A 87 -7.12 -3.33 -11.08
CA PHE A 87 -7.50 -4.60 -10.50
C PHE A 87 -8.86 -4.54 -9.79
N SER A 88 -9.24 -3.43 -9.15
CA SER A 88 -10.58 -3.28 -8.59
C SER A 88 -11.65 -3.29 -9.66
N ALA A 89 -11.43 -2.64 -10.80
CA ALA A 89 -12.37 -2.69 -11.92
C ALA A 89 -12.47 -4.10 -12.51
N LEU A 90 -11.35 -4.81 -12.66
CA LEU A 90 -11.33 -6.19 -13.12
C LEU A 90 -12.07 -7.12 -12.15
N LEU A 91 -11.75 -7.06 -10.85
CA LEU A 91 -12.38 -7.88 -9.82
C LEU A 91 -13.88 -7.58 -9.72
N GLY A 92 -14.25 -6.31 -9.78
CA GLY A 92 -15.64 -5.85 -9.76
C GLY A 92 -16.48 -6.27 -10.97
N SER A 93 -15.88 -6.89 -12.00
CA SER A 93 -16.59 -7.45 -13.15
C SER A 93 -17.07 -8.90 -12.95
N TYR A 94 -16.61 -9.57 -11.88
CA TYR A 94 -17.08 -10.90 -11.50
C TYR A 94 -18.34 -10.83 -10.63
N ASP A 95 -19.16 -11.88 -10.64
CA ASP A 95 -20.38 -11.96 -9.83
C ASP A 95 -20.09 -11.86 -8.32
N ILE A 96 -19.00 -12.48 -7.88
CA ILE A 96 -18.49 -12.41 -6.50
C ILE A 96 -17.02 -11.98 -6.56
N PRO A 97 -16.70 -10.67 -6.53
CA PRO A 97 -15.34 -10.18 -6.74
C PRO A 97 -14.29 -10.79 -5.81
N LEU A 98 -14.65 -11.04 -4.55
CA LEU A 98 -13.70 -11.53 -3.54
C LEU A 98 -13.25 -12.98 -3.75
N ASP A 99 -14.03 -13.81 -4.45
CA ASP A 99 -13.60 -15.17 -4.83
C ASP A 99 -12.42 -15.14 -5.80
N HIS A 100 -12.24 -14.02 -6.50
CA HIS A 100 -11.19 -13.82 -7.50
C HIS A 100 -10.04 -12.93 -7.01
N ILE A 101 -10.05 -12.50 -5.74
CA ILE A 101 -9.09 -11.53 -5.19
C ILE A 101 -7.61 -11.95 -5.35
N SER A 102 -7.36 -13.26 -5.44
CA SER A 102 -6.02 -13.83 -5.65
C SER A 102 -5.40 -13.53 -7.02
N ILE A 103 -6.17 -12.98 -7.98
CA ILE A 103 -5.68 -12.48 -9.26
C ILE A 103 -4.76 -11.26 -9.07
N PHE A 104 -4.94 -10.49 -8.00
CA PHE A 104 -4.04 -9.38 -7.69
C PHE A 104 -2.63 -9.90 -7.34
N PRO A 105 -1.57 -9.48 -8.06
CA PRO A 105 -0.23 -10.09 -7.94
C PRO A 105 0.36 -10.09 -6.52
N TYR A 106 0.00 -9.10 -5.70
CA TYR A 106 0.55 -8.95 -4.35
C TYR A 106 -0.38 -9.45 -3.24
N TYR A 107 -1.49 -10.13 -3.55
CA TYR A 107 -2.47 -10.53 -2.53
C TYR A 107 -1.86 -11.39 -1.41
N THR A 108 -0.96 -12.32 -1.76
CA THR A 108 -0.26 -13.14 -0.74
C THR A 108 0.64 -12.29 0.19
N ASN A 109 1.17 -11.18 -0.31
CA ASN A 109 1.93 -10.24 0.54
C ASN A 109 1.00 -9.56 1.53
N TYR A 110 -0.20 -9.15 1.11
CA TYR A 110 -1.22 -8.56 1.99
C TYR A 110 -1.72 -9.54 3.06
N ILE A 111 -1.85 -10.83 2.75
CA ILE A 111 -2.17 -11.86 3.77
C ILE A 111 -1.10 -11.93 4.85
N LYS A 112 0.18 -11.92 4.46
CA LYS A 112 1.31 -11.95 5.40
C LYS A 112 1.40 -10.66 6.20
N LEU A 113 1.22 -9.51 5.55
CA LEU A 113 1.28 -8.19 6.16
C LEU A 113 0.11 -7.99 7.14
N GLY A 114 -1.12 -8.30 6.74
CA GLY A 114 -2.29 -8.21 7.61
C GLY A 114 -2.17 -9.10 8.85
N ARG A 115 -1.58 -10.30 8.73
CA ARG A 115 -1.27 -11.14 9.89
C ARG A 115 -0.25 -10.47 10.84
N LEU A 116 0.79 -9.85 10.29
CA LEU A 116 1.80 -9.14 11.06
C LEU A 116 1.18 -7.94 11.79
N GLU A 117 0.43 -7.12 11.07
CA GLU A 117 -0.26 -5.94 11.61
C GLU A 117 -1.25 -6.32 12.70
N TYR A 118 -2.09 -7.34 12.48
CA TYR A 118 -2.98 -7.89 13.50
C TYR A 118 -2.20 -8.35 14.74
N THR A 119 -1.12 -9.12 14.55
CA THR A 119 -0.32 -9.64 15.67
C THR A 119 0.29 -8.52 16.51
N ILE A 120 0.81 -7.47 15.86
CA ILE A 120 1.35 -6.30 16.55
C ILE A 120 0.23 -5.60 17.31
N MET A 121 -0.87 -5.25 16.63
CA MET A 121 -2.02 -4.55 17.20
C MET A 121 -2.60 -5.29 18.42
N SER A 122 -2.82 -6.60 18.33
CA SER A 122 -3.37 -7.44 19.40
C SER A 122 -2.56 -7.41 20.70
N ASN A 123 -1.26 -7.08 20.64
CA ASN A 123 -0.42 -6.95 21.84
C ASN A 123 -0.62 -5.61 22.58
N TYR A 124 -1.23 -4.62 21.93
CA TYR A 124 -1.39 -3.27 22.48
C TYR A 124 -2.84 -2.89 22.77
N ILE A 125 -3.82 -3.59 22.20
CA ILE A 125 -5.25 -3.33 22.47
C ILE A 125 -5.75 -4.12 23.68
N THR A 126 -6.52 -3.46 24.53
CA THR A 126 -7.18 -4.09 25.69
C THR A 126 -8.38 -4.94 25.27
N ASN A 127 -9.12 -4.46 24.27
CA ASN A 127 -10.22 -5.19 23.65
C ASN A 127 -9.68 -5.97 22.44
N GLN A 128 -9.67 -7.31 22.53
CA GLN A 128 -9.18 -8.16 21.44
C GLN A 128 -10.10 -8.15 20.20
N ASN A 129 -11.34 -7.64 20.33
CA ASN A 129 -12.29 -7.50 19.24
C ASN A 129 -12.87 -6.07 19.24
N PRO A 130 -12.11 -5.08 18.76
CA PRO A 130 -12.61 -3.72 18.64
C PRO A 130 -13.89 -3.69 17.80
N SER A 131 -14.87 -2.90 18.24
CA SER A 131 -16.14 -2.81 17.51
C SER A 131 -15.98 -2.10 16.18
N ASP A 132 -15.18 -1.03 16.16
CA ASP A 132 -14.97 -0.18 15.01
C ASP A 132 -13.48 0.15 14.84
N ILE A 133 -12.99 0.09 13.61
CA ILE A 133 -11.63 0.48 13.22
C ILE A 133 -11.71 1.47 12.05
N ALA A 134 -10.88 2.51 12.08
CA ALA A 134 -10.70 3.39 10.94
C ALA A 134 -9.47 3.01 10.11
N PHE A 135 -9.61 3.07 8.78
CA PHE A 135 -8.52 2.90 7.83
C PHE A 135 -8.45 4.13 6.93
N ILE A 136 -7.36 4.89 7.03
CA ILE A 136 -7.17 6.17 6.32
C ILE A 136 -6.33 5.94 5.06
N GLY A 137 -6.85 6.34 3.90
CA GLY A 137 -6.24 6.10 2.60
C GLY A 137 -6.44 4.66 2.15
N SER A 138 -7.67 4.17 2.22
CA SER A 138 -7.99 2.78 1.88
C SER A 138 -7.83 2.46 0.40
N GLY A 139 -7.92 3.46 -0.48
CA GLY A 139 -7.75 3.29 -1.92
C GLY A 139 -8.89 2.49 -2.59
N PRO A 140 -8.80 2.32 -3.91
CA PRO A 140 -9.79 1.57 -4.70
C PRO A 140 -9.76 0.07 -4.44
N LEU A 141 -8.64 -0.47 -3.93
CA LEU A 141 -8.43 -1.89 -3.65
C LEU A 141 -7.99 -2.07 -2.18
N PRO A 142 -8.91 -2.00 -1.21
CA PRO A 142 -8.59 -1.84 0.21
C PRO A 142 -8.15 -3.16 0.89
N LEU A 143 -7.10 -3.80 0.36
CA LEU A 143 -6.69 -5.17 0.69
C LEU A 143 -6.38 -5.38 2.17
N THR A 144 -5.72 -4.44 2.82
CA THR A 144 -5.42 -4.59 4.25
C THR A 144 -6.71 -4.72 5.07
N SER A 145 -7.67 -3.82 4.86
CA SER A 145 -8.96 -3.89 5.56
C SER A 145 -9.74 -5.17 5.21
N ILE A 146 -9.75 -5.61 3.94
CA ILE A 146 -10.41 -6.86 3.51
C ILE A 146 -9.77 -8.07 4.19
N VAL A 147 -8.44 -8.14 4.23
CA VAL A 147 -7.70 -9.26 4.84
C VAL A 147 -7.95 -9.32 6.33
N LEU A 148 -7.91 -8.18 7.03
CA LEU A 148 -8.19 -8.12 8.46
C LEU A 148 -9.64 -8.52 8.75
N ALA A 149 -10.61 -7.97 8.03
CA ALA A 149 -12.03 -8.25 8.21
C ALA A 149 -12.40 -9.71 7.91
N SER A 150 -11.74 -10.33 6.93
CA SER A 150 -11.98 -11.72 6.52
C SER A 150 -11.33 -12.74 7.45
N ASN A 151 -10.13 -12.45 7.94
CA ASN A 151 -9.28 -13.48 8.56
C ASN A 151 -9.10 -13.32 10.07
N HIS A 152 -9.17 -12.10 10.59
CA HIS A 152 -8.72 -11.79 11.95
C HIS A 152 -9.79 -11.13 12.81
N LEU A 153 -10.52 -10.15 12.26
CA LEU A 153 -11.45 -9.27 12.98
C LEU A 153 -12.87 -9.42 12.41
N LYS A 154 -13.40 -10.64 12.51
CA LYS A 154 -14.64 -11.06 11.84
C LYS A 154 -15.92 -10.42 12.39
N SER A 155 -15.84 -9.77 13.55
CA SER A 155 -16.95 -9.06 14.18
C SER A 155 -16.79 -7.54 14.19
N THR A 156 -15.71 -7.02 13.60
CA THR A 156 -15.36 -5.60 13.61
C THR A 156 -15.93 -4.91 12.37
N THR A 157 -16.40 -3.68 12.54
CA THR A 157 -16.75 -2.77 11.46
C THR A 157 -15.52 -1.97 11.04
N PHE A 158 -15.25 -1.92 9.74
CA PHE A 158 -14.14 -1.20 9.13
C PHE A 158 -14.66 0.06 8.45
N HIS A 159 -14.21 1.21 8.94
CA HIS A 159 -14.46 2.52 8.37
C HIS A 159 -13.30 2.91 7.48
N ASN A 160 -13.47 2.72 6.19
CA ASN A 160 -12.47 3.00 5.15
C ASN A 160 -12.66 4.43 4.64
N TYR A 161 -11.64 5.26 4.82
CA TYR A 161 -11.64 6.66 4.41
C TYR A 161 -10.77 6.83 3.18
N ASP A 162 -11.32 7.51 2.18
CA ASP A 162 -10.58 8.02 1.04
C ASP A 162 -11.14 9.36 0.59
N ILE A 163 -10.27 10.24 0.09
CA ILE A 163 -10.68 11.53 -0.45
C ILE A 163 -11.26 11.36 -1.87
N ASP A 164 -10.85 10.32 -2.59
CA ASP A 164 -11.32 10.02 -3.93
C ASP A 164 -12.58 9.16 -3.89
N ARG A 165 -13.70 9.78 -4.23
CA ARG A 165 -15.00 9.12 -4.36
C ARG A 165 -15.00 7.97 -5.37
N SER A 166 -14.20 8.08 -6.43
CA SER A 166 -14.11 7.01 -7.44
C SER A 166 -13.41 5.77 -6.88
N ALA A 167 -12.42 5.97 -6.01
CA ALA A 167 -11.77 4.88 -5.30
C ALA A 167 -12.75 4.15 -4.36
N ASN A 168 -13.50 4.90 -3.54
CA ASN A 168 -14.51 4.32 -2.66
C ASN A 168 -15.63 3.59 -3.42
N ALA A 169 -16.03 4.08 -4.59
CA ALA A 169 -17.02 3.40 -5.42
C ALA A 169 -16.52 2.04 -5.93
N LEU A 170 -15.26 1.98 -6.39
CA LEU A 170 -14.62 0.72 -6.78
C LEU A 170 -14.51 -0.25 -5.60
N ALA A 171 -14.04 0.25 -4.46
CA ALA A 171 -13.87 -0.54 -3.24
C ALA A 171 -15.21 -1.09 -2.70
N THR A 172 -16.26 -0.27 -2.72
CA THR A 172 -17.63 -0.67 -2.34
C THR A 172 -18.13 -1.81 -3.22
N ASN A 173 -17.89 -1.74 -4.54
CA ASN A 173 -18.33 -2.77 -5.47
C ASN A 173 -17.66 -4.13 -5.21
N LEU A 174 -16.41 -4.15 -4.72
CA LEU A 174 -15.70 -5.39 -4.41
C LEU A 174 -16.39 -6.23 -3.34
N VAL A 175 -16.94 -5.57 -2.32
CA VAL A 175 -17.52 -6.25 -1.15
C VAL A 175 -19.04 -6.39 -1.24
N ALA A 176 -19.68 -5.75 -2.23
CA ALA A 176 -21.13 -5.66 -2.33
C ALA A 176 -21.84 -7.03 -2.42
N ALA A 177 -21.23 -8.00 -3.10
CA ALA A 177 -21.76 -9.36 -3.24
C ALA A 177 -21.53 -10.24 -2.00
N ASP A 178 -20.63 -9.84 -1.09
CA ASP A 178 -20.33 -10.60 0.12
C ASP A 178 -21.36 -10.29 1.22
N PRO A 179 -22.12 -11.29 1.73
CA PRO A 179 -23.23 -11.05 2.65
C PRO A 179 -22.82 -10.57 4.05
N ASP A 180 -21.54 -10.68 4.40
CA ASP A 180 -20.98 -10.27 5.68
C ASP A 180 -20.18 -8.96 5.53
N LEU A 181 -19.20 -8.93 4.62
CA LEU A 181 -18.34 -7.76 4.42
C LEU A 181 -19.10 -6.55 3.89
N SER A 182 -20.14 -6.73 3.07
CA SER A 182 -21.01 -5.62 2.62
C SER A 182 -21.67 -4.85 3.79
N LYS A 183 -21.80 -5.47 4.96
CA LYS A 183 -22.40 -4.84 6.15
C LYS A 183 -21.37 -4.23 7.08
N ARG A 184 -20.15 -4.76 7.08
CA ARG A 184 -19.09 -4.38 8.03
C ARG A 184 -18.01 -3.51 7.41
N MET A 185 -17.96 -3.37 6.09
CA MET A 185 -17.02 -2.47 5.42
C MET A 185 -17.75 -1.24 4.91
N LEU A 186 -17.51 -0.12 5.59
CA LEU A 186 -18.10 1.18 5.29
C LEU A 186 -17.06 2.06 4.60
N PHE A 187 -17.48 2.78 3.56
CA PHE A 187 -16.61 3.66 2.77
C PHE A 187 -17.04 5.11 2.90
N HIS A 188 -16.10 5.98 3.21
CA HIS A 188 -16.32 7.39 3.52
C HIS A 188 -15.59 8.28 2.52
N ASP A 189 -16.35 8.97 1.66
CA ASP A 189 -15.87 9.99 0.73
C ASP A 189 -15.48 11.24 1.51
N THR A 190 -14.32 11.23 2.17
CA THR A 190 -13.97 12.28 3.14
C THR A 190 -12.47 12.56 3.13
N ASP A 191 -12.15 13.84 2.95
CA ASP A 191 -10.84 14.38 3.29
C ASP A 191 -10.63 14.24 4.80
N ILE A 192 -9.69 13.37 5.19
CA ILE A 192 -9.44 13.05 6.59
C ILE A 192 -9.04 14.29 7.41
N MET A 193 -8.46 15.32 6.78
CA MET A 193 -8.12 16.58 7.45
C MET A 193 -9.34 17.37 7.92
N LYS A 194 -10.54 17.02 7.43
CA LYS A 194 -11.83 17.60 7.87
C LYS A 194 -12.50 16.78 8.96
N VAL A 195 -12.01 15.57 9.24
CA VAL A 195 -12.47 14.77 10.38
C VAL A 195 -11.75 15.29 11.62
N SER A 196 -12.47 16.01 12.46
CA SER A 196 -11.90 16.61 13.67
C SER A 196 -11.80 15.57 14.79
N THR A 197 -12.83 15.44 15.63
CA THR A 197 -12.82 14.52 16.77
C THR A 197 -13.30 13.11 16.42
N GLY A 198 -13.90 12.89 15.25
CA GLY A 198 -14.49 11.58 14.90
C GLY A 198 -13.49 10.41 14.91
N LEU A 199 -12.19 10.69 14.73
CA LEU A 199 -11.16 9.64 14.83
C LEU A 199 -10.92 9.15 16.26
N SER A 200 -11.26 9.92 17.30
CA SER A 200 -11.08 9.49 18.69
C SER A 200 -12.07 8.43 19.14
N ASP A 201 -13.11 8.17 18.34
CA ASP A 201 -14.13 7.18 18.64
C ASP A 201 -13.67 5.75 18.27
N TYR A 202 -12.57 5.63 17.50
CA TYR A 202 -11.99 4.34 17.11
C TYR A 202 -10.90 3.89 18.10
N GLU A 203 -10.96 2.62 18.52
CA GLU A 203 -9.91 2.02 19.35
C GLU A 203 -8.60 1.85 18.57
N VAL A 204 -8.69 1.68 17.25
CA VAL A 204 -7.54 1.53 16.35
C VAL A 204 -7.76 2.34 15.09
N VAL A 205 -6.71 3.07 14.67
CA VAL A 205 -6.66 3.80 13.41
C VAL A 205 -5.45 3.31 12.62
N PHE A 206 -5.70 2.79 11.42
CA PHE A 206 -4.69 2.48 10.43
C PHE A 206 -4.48 3.66 9.50
N LEU A 207 -3.21 3.99 9.23
CA LEU A 207 -2.82 4.99 8.24
C LEU A 207 -2.06 4.29 7.12
N ALA A 208 -2.59 4.35 5.90
CA ALA A 208 -1.94 3.72 4.74
C ALA A 208 -0.60 4.40 4.42
N ALA A 209 0.35 3.61 3.91
CA ALA A 209 1.72 4.05 3.66
C ALA A 209 1.85 5.16 2.61
N LEU A 210 0.85 5.29 1.72
CA LEU A 210 0.83 6.22 0.60
C LEU A 210 -0.12 7.41 0.82
N VAL A 211 -0.54 7.67 2.06
CA VAL A 211 -1.20 8.95 2.37
C VAL A 211 -0.15 10.06 2.25
N VAL A 212 -0.13 10.72 1.08
CA VAL A 212 0.80 11.81 0.72
C VAL A 212 0.09 13.12 0.46
#